data_AF-A0A5C5XIQ2-F1
#
_entry.id   AF-A0A5C5XIQ2-F1
#
_cell.length_a   1.000
_cell.length_b   1.000
_cell.length_c   1.000
_cell.angle_alpha   90.00
_cell.angle_beta   90.00
_cell.angle_gamma   90.00
#
_symmetry.space_group_name_H-M   'P 1'
#
loop_
_entity.id
_entity.type
_entity.pdbx_description
1 polymer ?
#
loop_
_entity_poly.entity_id
_entity_poly.type
_entity_poly.pdbx_seq_one_letter_code
_entity_poly.pdbx_strand_id
1 'polypeptide(L)'
;MSQLTIKGKVHFQKGKKGRKRLAEGKDREKPKGRLPRVTKLMALAIRFDRLIRDGHVNDYAELARLGQVSRARMTQIMNLLNLAPEIQETILFLPRVEQGGRAIA
;
A
#
# COMPACT_ATOMS: atom_id res chain seq x y z
N MET A 1 -44.43 18.94 -22.29
CA MET A 1 -43.19 18.13 -22.22
C MET A 1 -43.22 17.36 -20.91
N SER A 2 -43.60 16.10 -20.95
CA SER A 2 -43.73 15.24 -19.77
C SER A 2 -42.35 14.93 -19.19
N GLN A 3 -42.15 15.21 -17.90
CA GLN A 3 -40.92 14.87 -17.20
C GLN A 3 -40.94 13.38 -16.82
N LEU A 4 -39.92 12.64 -17.25
CA LEU A 4 -39.70 11.26 -16.84
C LEU A 4 -38.98 11.24 -15.49
N THR A 5 -39.70 10.90 -14.42
CA THR A 5 -39.10 10.71 -13.08
C THR A 5 -38.68 9.26 -12.91
N ILE A 6 -37.38 9.00 -12.84
CA ILE A 6 -36.82 7.66 -12.58
C ILE A 6 -36.38 7.58 -11.10
N LYS A 7 -36.98 6.66 -10.34
CA LYS A 7 -36.53 6.30 -8.99
C LYS A 7 -35.73 5.00 -9.05
N GLY A 8 -34.45 5.05 -8.69
CA GLY A 8 -33.58 3.88 -8.66
C GLY A 8 -32.47 4.03 -7.62
N LYS A 9 -31.95 2.91 -7.12
CA LYS A 9 -30.77 2.93 -6.25
C LYS A 9 -29.55 3.29 -7.09
N VAL A 10 -28.99 4.47 -6.85
CA VAL A 10 -27.82 4.98 -7.55
C VAL A 10 -26.57 4.85 -6.68
N HIS A 11 -25.49 4.34 -7.26
CA HIS A 11 -24.19 4.23 -6.60
C HIS A 11 -23.28 5.38 -7.06
N PHE A 12 -22.77 6.16 -6.11
CA PHE A 12 -21.84 7.24 -6.38
C PHE A 12 -20.42 6.83 -6.00
N GLN A 13 -19.54 6.72 -7.00
CA GLN A 13 -18.11 6.54 -6.76
C GLN A 13 -17.43 7.91 -6.55
N LYS A 14 -16.44 7.97 -5.65
CA LYS A 14 -15.57 9.14 -5.49
C LYS A 14 -14.54 9.18 -6.62
N GLY A 15 -14.67 10.14 -7.53
CA GLY A 15 -13.66 10.45 -8.54
C GLY A 15 -12.46 11.23 -7.99
N LYS A 16 -11.50 11.58 -8.87
CA LYS A 16 -10.37 12.46 -8.54
C LYS A 16 -10.87 13.75 -7.86
N LYS A 17 -10.18 14.17 -6.79
CA LYS A 17 -10.52 15.38 -6.00
C LYS A 17 -11.97 15.40 -5.46
N GLY A 18 -12.54 14.24 -5.09
CA GLY A 18 -13.81 14.18 -4.38
C GLY A 18 -15.06 14.38 -5.24
N ARG A 19 -14.93 14.50 -6.56
CA ARG A 19 -16.08 14.63 -7.47
C ARG A 19 -16.89 13.33 -7.48
N LYS A 20 -18.16 13.38 -7.07
CA LYS A 20 -19.07 12.23 -7.14
C LYS A 20 -19.35 11.90 -8.61
N ARG A 21 -19.15 10.65 -9.02
CA ARG A 21 -19.55 10.13 -10.33
C ARG A 21 -20.59 9.06 -10.13
N LEU A 22 -21.69 9.17 -10.87
CA LEU A 22 -22.66 8.08 -10.98
C LEU A 22 -21.94 6.92 -11.67
N ALA A 23 -21.83 5.78 -10.98
CA ALA A 23 -21.19 4.59 -11.52
C ALA A 23 -22.10 3.40 -11.28
N GLU A 24 -22.17 2.53 -12.28
CA GLU A 24 -22.97 1.32 -12.22
C GLU A 24 -22.23 0.25 -11.38
N GLY A 25 -22.95 -0.45 -10.50
CA GLY A 25 -22.44 -1.54 -9.67
C GLY A 25 -22.26 -1.23 -8.18
N LYS A 26 -22.06 -2.29 -7.37
CA LYS A 26 -21.80 -2.19 -5.93
C LYS A 26 -20.49 -1.43 -5.66
N ASP A 27 -20.47 -0.60 -4.63
CA ASP A 27 -19.23 0.02 -4.14
C ASP A 27 -18.27 -1.09 -3.70
N ARG A 28 -16.98 -0.95 -4.03
CA ARG A 28 -15.99 -1.97 -3.65
C ARG A 28 -15.84 -1.94 -2.14
N GLU A 29 -16.09 -3.06 -1.47
CA GLU A 29 -15.85 -3.19 -0.04
C GLU A 29 -14.36 -2.92 0.22
N LYS A 30 -14.08 -1.78 0.87
CA LYS A 30 -12.73 -1.45 1.28
C LYS A 30 -12.41 -2.23 2.54
N PRO A 31 -11.23 -2.85 2.64
CA PRO A 31 -10.81 -3.51 3.86
C PRO A 31 -10.86 -2.52 5.03
N LYS A 32 -11.44 -2.94 6.15
CA LYS A 32 -11.40 -2.17 7.40
C LYS A 32 -9.95 -2.12 7.91
N GLY A 33 -9.52 -0.95 8.38
CA GLY A 33 -8.18 -0.73 8.91
C GLY A 33 -7.04 -0.56 7.89
N ARG A 34 -5.91 -0.05 8.39
CA ARG A 34 -4.69 0.24 7.62
C ARG A 34 -3.63 -0.84 7.82
N LEU A 35 -2.92 -1.22 6.76
CA LEU A 35 -1.73 -2.07 6.91
C LEU A 35 -0.68 -1.40 7.80
N PRO A 36 -0.05 -2.15 8.73
CA PRO A 36 1.07 -1.65 9.52
C PRO A 36 2.17 -1.06 8.63
N ARG A 37 2.88 -0.05 9.14
CA ARG A 37 3.96 0.59 8.37
C ARG A 37 5.06 -0.42 8.04
N VAL A 38 5.43 -1.25 9.01
CA VAL A 38 6.49 -2.25 8.86
C VAL A 38 6.15 -3.28 7.78
N THR A 39 4.89 -3.73 7.69
CA THR A 39 4.40 -4.61 6.62
C THR A 39 4.66 -4.02 5.23
N LYS A 40 4.35 -2.73 5.04
CA LYS A 40 4.62 -2.04 3.77
C LYS A 40 6.11 -1.90 3.47
N LEU A 41 6.94 -1.70 4.49
CA LEU A 41 8.39 -1.61 4.32
C LEU A 41 9.02 -2.97 3.99
N MET A 42 8.55 -4.05 4.59
CA MET A 42 8.97 -5.42 4.26
C MET A 42 8.66 -5.75 2.80
N ALA A 43 7.41 -5.51 2.37
CA ALA A 43 7.01 -5.71 0.98
C ALA A 43 7.84 -4.85 0.01
N LEU A 44 8.20 -3.63 0.43
CA LEU A 44 9.06 -2.76 -0.36
C LEU A 44 10.49 -3.29 -0.45
N ALA A 45 11.06 -3.79 0.65
CA ALA A 45 12.38 -4.39 0.69
C ALA A 45 12.47 -5.60 -0.26
N ILE A 46 11.48 -6.49 -0.24
CA ILE A 46 11.39 -7.65 -1.15
C ILE A 46 11.34 -7.19 -2.62
N ARG A 47 10.54 -6.15 -2.91
CA ARG A 47 10.48 -5.60 -4.27
C ARG A 47 11.81 -5.00 -4.71
N PHE A 48 12.49 -4.28 -3.83
CA PHE A 48 13.77 -3.64 -4.11
C PHE A 48 14.89 -4.67 -4.35
N ASP A 49 14.94 -5.72 -3.53
CA ASP A 49 15.86 -6.85 -3.75
C ASP A 49 15.62 -7.48 -5.14
N ARG A 50 14.36 -7.69 -5.52
CA ARG A 50 14.04 -8.17 -6.88
C ARG A 50 14.51 -7.22 -7.98
N LEU A 51 14.26 -5.91 -7.85
CA LEU A 51 14.72 -4.93 -8.85
C LEU A 51 16.23 -4.93 -9.03
N ILE A 52 17.00 -5.13 -7.95
CA ILE A 52 18.46 -5.21 -8.01
C ILE A 52 18.89 -6.53 -8.66
N ARG A 53 18.31 -7.66 -8.25
CA ARG A 53 18.61 -8.98 -8.82
C ARG A 53 18.29 -9.06 -10.32
N ASP A 54 17.20 -8.43 -10.73
CA ASP A 54 16.77 -8.38 -12.12
C ASP A 54 17.54 -7.31 -12.93
N GLY A 55 18.48 -6.57 -12.31
CA GLY A 55 19.32 -5.57 -12.98
C GLY A 55 18.59 -4.28 -13.38
N HIS A 56 17.36 -4.05 -12.89
CA HIS A 56 16.60 -2.82 -13.17
C HIS A 56 17.13 -1.61 -12.39
N VAL A 57 17.80 -1.86 -11.26
CA VAL A 57 18.44 -0.84 -10.42
C VAL A 57 19.79 -1.37 -9.96
N ASN A 58 20.84 -0.55 -10.01
CA ASN A 58 22.22 -1.01 -9.80
C ASN A 58 22.53 -1.27 -8.32
N ASP A 59 22.09 -0.38 -7.42
CA ASP A 59 22.46 -0.45 -6.01
C ASP A 59 21.48 0.28 -5.06
N TYR A 60 21.77 0.20 -3.76
CA TYR A 60 20.97 0.85 -2.71
C TYR A 60 21.05 2.39 -2.78
N ALA A 61 22.14 2.95 -3.30
CA ALA A 61 22.28 4.40 -3.43
C ALA A 61 21.38 4.93 -4.55
N GLU A 62 21.22 4.20 -5.64
CA GLU A 62 20.29 4.50 -6.71
C GLU A 62 18.85 4.38 -6.23
N LEU A 63 18.49 3.31 -5.53
CA LEU A 63 17.17 3.20 -4.89
C LEU A 63 16.89 4.37 -3.95
N ALA A 64 17.88 4.82 -3.17
CA ALA A 64 17.72 5.95 -2.26
C ALA A 64 17.43 7.26 -3.02
N ARG A 65 18.15 7.50 -4.12
CA ARG A 65 17.92 8.66 -5.01
C ARG A 65 16.52 8.60 -5.65
N LEU A 66 16.14 7.47 -6.24
CA LEU A 66 14.84 7.27 -6.89
C LEU A 66 13.68 7.37 -5.88
N GLY A 67 13.88 6.83 -4.67
CA GLY A 67 12.91 6.87 -3.58
C GLY A 67 12.89 8.18 -2.79
N GLN A 68 13.77 9.14 -3.12
CA GLN A 68 13.92 10.41 -2.41
C GLN A 68 14.10 10.26 -0.89
N VAL A 69 14.90 9.25 -0.48
CA VAL A 69 15.24 8.99 0.91
C VAL A 69 16.75 8.99 1.11
N SER A 70 17.20 9.18 2.35
CA SER A 70 18.63 9.04 2.66
C SER A 70 19.10 7.60 2.43
N ARG A 71 20.40 7.43 2.14
CA ARG A 71 21.03 6.09 2.05
C ARG A 71 20.81 5.30 3.34
N ALA A 72 21.01 5.92 4.49
CA ALA A 72 20.77 5.29 5.79
C ALA A 72 19.33 4.78 5.93
N ARG A 73 18.34 5.54 5.45
CA ARG A 73 16.94 5.10 5.46
C ARG A 73 16.70 3.92 4.52
N MET A 74 17.34 3.91 3.35
CA MET A 74 17.28 2.76 2.43
C MET A 74 17.88 1.51 3.09
N THR A 75 19.07 1.62 3.68
CA THR A 75 19.71 0.53 4.43
C THR A 75 18.80 -0.02 5.53
N GLN A 76 18.15 0.85 6.32
CA GLN A 76 17.18 0.41 7.34
C GLN A 76 16.04 -0.42 6.76
N ILE A 77 15.56 -0.08 5.57
CA ILE A 77 14.50 -0.84 4.89
C ILE A 77 15.04 -2.17 4.42
N MET A 78 16.20 -2.18 3.75
CA MET A 78 16.81 -3.40 3.21
C MET A 78 17.24 -4.39 4.30
N ASN A 79 17.62 -3.89 5.49
CA ASN A 79 17.97 -4.73 6.64
C ASN A 79 16.81 -5.61 7.13
N LEU A 80 15.56 -5.31 6.74
CA LEU A 80 14.42 -6.19 7.02
C LEU A 80 14.58 -7.58 6.37
N LEU A 81 15.33 -7.69 5.28
CA LEU A 81 15.59 -8.97 4.59
C LEU A 81 16.61 -9.86 5.32
N ASN A 82 17.31 -9.32 6.33
CA ASN A 82 18.23 -10.08 7.17
C ASN A 82 17.52 -10.80 8.32
N LEU A 83 16.21 -10.59 8.49
CA LEU A 83 15.39 -11.31 9.46
C LEU A 83 15.17 -12.76 9.00
N ALA A 84 14.97 -13.69 9.93
CA ALA A 84 14.61 -15.06 9.61
C ALA A 84 13.32 -15.10 8.76
N PRO A 85 13.17 -16.04 7.81
CA PRO A 85 12.02 -16.12 6.92
C PRO A 85 10.67 -16.10 7.67
N GLU A 86 10.58 -16.78 8.81
CA GLU A 86 9.36 -16.88 9.62
C GLU A 86 8.97 -15.50 10.21
N ILE A 87 9.96 -14.68 10.55
CA ILE A 87 9.74 -13.29 11.02
C ILE A 87 9.29 -12.40 9.86
N GLN A 88 9.89 -12.58 8.68
CA GLN A 88 9.48 -11.83 7.48
C GLN A 88 8.02 -12.11 7.13
N GLU A 89 7.63 -13.38 7.17
CA GLU A 89 6.26 -13.84 6.94
C GLU A 89 5.30 -13.25 7.98
N THR A 90 5.66 -13.32 9.27
CA THR A 90 4.87 -12.72 10.34
C THR A 90 4.62 -11.23 10.10
N ILE A 91 5.65 -10.47 9.69
CA ILE A 91 5.53 -9.04 9.36
C ILE A 91 4.61 -8.78 8.17
N LEU A 92 4.66 -9.64 7.15
CA LEU A 92 3.83 -9.53 5.95
C LEU A 92 2.34 -9.76 6.25
N PHE A 93 2.05 -10.64 7.21
CA PHE A 93 0.69 -11.04 7.56
C PHE A 93 0.15 -10.41 8.86
N LEU A 94 0.81 -9.37 9.39
CA LEU A 94 0.28 -8.63 10.53
C LEU A 94 -1.15 -8.12 10.28
N PRO A 95 -2.02 -8.17 11.31
CA PRO A 95 -3.39 -7.69 11.19
C PRO A 95 -3.43 -6.19 10.87
N ARG A 96 -4.53 -5.77 10.24
CA ARG A 96 -4.77 -4.35 9.94
C ARG A 96 -5.03 -3.57 11.23
N VAL A 97 -4.50 -2.35 11.29
CA VAL A 97 -4.73 -1.42 12.39
C VAL A 97 -6.04 -0.69 12.17
N GLU A 98 -7.01 -0.90 13.05
CA GLU A 98 -8.33 -0.26 12.97
C GLU A 98 -8.43 1.05 13.77
N GLN A 99 -7.68 1.20 14.87
CA GLN A 99 -7.67 2.42 15.71
C GLN A 99 -6.26 2.76 16.23
N GLY A 100 -5.94 4.07 16.26
CA GLY A 100 -5.05 4.77 17.22
C GLY A 100 -3.59 4.37 17.46
N GLY A 101 -3.15 3.13 17.20
CA GLY A 101 -1.85 2.63 17.65
C GLY A 101 -0.91 2.20 16.51
N ARG A 102 0.40 2.22 16.76
CA ARG A 102 1.34 1.45 15.93
C ARG A 102 1.07 -0.04 16.20
N ALA A 103 0.74 -0.82 15.18
CA ALA A 103 0.81 -2.27 15.28
C ALA A 103 2.28 -2.68 15.44
N ILE A 104 2.67 -2.87 16.68
CA ILE A 104 3.80 -3.66 17.14
C ILE A 104 3.25 -4.33 18.40
N ALA A 105 2.85 -5.59 18.24
CA ALA A 105 2.57 -6.50 19.34
C ALA A 105 3.85 -7.30 19.57
#